data_AF-A0A382KJU9-F1
#
_entry.id   AF-A0A382KJU9-F1
#
_cell.length_a   1.000
_cell.length_b   1.000
_cell.length_c   1.000
_cell.angle_alpha   90.00
_cell.angle_beta   90.00
_cell.angle_gamma   90.00
#
_symmetry.space_group_name_H-M   'P 1'
#
loop_
_entity.id
_entity.type
_entity.pdbx_description
1 polymer ?
#
loop_
_entity_poly.entity_id
_entity_poly.type
_entity_poly.pdbx_seq_one_letter_code
_entity_poly.pdbx_strand_id
1 'polypeptide(L)'
;MKFLTAGESHGRGLLGIVDGIPAGLEVAEDYIGVQLARRQMGHGRGGRMKIEKDWAEIWCGVRYGQTLGAPIGLIVRNKDW
;
A
#
# COMPACT_ATOMS: atom_id res chain seq x y z
N MET A 1 -2.01 0.75 -17.95
CA MET A 1 -1.61 0.66 -16.54
C MET A 1 -0.91 -0.67 -16.31
N LYS A 2 0.22 -0.67 -15.60
CA LYS A 2 1.00 -1.85 -15.22
C LYS A 2 1.32 -1.76 -13.74
N PHE A 3 1.50 -2.90 -13.07
CA PHE A 3 1.97 -2.92 -11.69
C PHE A 3 2.88 -4.11 -11.41
N LEU A 4 3.77 -3.93 -10.45
CA LEU A 4 4.71 -4.94 -9.96
C LEU A 4 4.65 -4.97 -8.44
N THR A 5 4.74 -6.16 -7.86
CA THR A 5 4.80 -6.34 -6.40
C THR A 5 6.00 -7.20 -6.03
N ALA A 6 6.62 -6.93 -4.89
CA ALA A 6 7.73 -7.70 -4.34
C ALA A 6 7.65 -7.76 -2.81
N GLY A 7 8.35 -8.72 -2.22
CA GLY A 7 8.50 -8.87 -0.77
C GLY A 7 8.02 -10.22 -0.24
N GLU A 8 8.55 -10.58 0.93
CA GLU A 8 8.29 -11.84 1.62
C GLU A 8 7.47 -11.61 2.90
N SER A 9 6.67 -12.61 3.29
CA SER A 9 5.82 -12.52 4.49
C SER A 9 6.60 -12.33 5.80
N HIS A 10 7.87 -12.73 5.84
CA HIS A 10 8.79 -12.51 6.97
C HIS A 10 10.02 -11.69 6.55
N GLY A 11 9.93 -10.92 5.46
CA GLY A 11 10.95 -9.96 5.05
C GLY A 11 10.75 -8.60 5.74
N ARG A 12 11.55 -7.59 5.35
CA ARG A 12 11.44 -6.21 5.88
C ARG A 12 10.09 -5.55 5.60
N GLY A 13 9.42 -5.97 4.53
CA GLY A 13 8.15 -5.42 4.08
C GLY A 13 7.82 -5.81 2.65
N LEU A 14 6.72 -5.27 2.16
CA LEU A 14 6.23 -5.43 0.80
C LEU A 14 6.43 -4.13 0.02
N LEU A 15 6.65 -4.26 -1.28
CA LEU A 15 6.82 -3.16 -2.20
C LEU A 15 5.85 -3.29 -3.38
N GLY A 16 5.24 -2.18 -3.78
CA GLY A 16 4.41 -2.06 -4.97
C GLY A 16 4.89 -0.93 -5.87
N ILE A 17 4.90 -1.16 -7.18
CA ILE A 17 5.11 -0.11 -8.19
C ILE A 17 3.88 -0.11 -9.11
N VAL A 18 3.26 1.04 -9.29
CA VAL A 18 2.13 1.22 -10.21
C VAL A 18 2.50 2.27 -11.26
N ASP A 19 2.41 1.90 -12.54
CA ASP A 19 2.80 2.73 -13.67
C ASP A 19 1.66 2.94 -14.68
N GLY A 20 1.69 4.09 -15.34
CA GLY A 20 0.68 4.53 -16.30
C GLY A 20 -0.59 5.12 -15.65
N ILE A 21 -0.46 5.71 -14.46
CA ILE A 21 -1.51 6.52 -13.84
C ILE A 21 -1.36 7.95 -14.35
N PRO A 22 -2.43 8.60 -14.85
CA PRO A 22 -2.36 10.00 -15.29
C PRO A 22 -2.04 10.94 -14.13
N ALA A 23 -1.49 12.11 -14.42
CA ALA A 23 -1.28 13.17 -13.43
C ALA A 23 -2.63 13.80 -12.99
N GLY A 24 -2.67 14.33 -11.78
CA GLY A 24 -3.82 15.07 -11.23
C GLY A 24 -4.90 14.22 -10.58
N LEU A 25 -4.70 12.90 -10.44
CA LEU A 25 -5.60 12.05 -9.67
C LEU A 25 -5.33 12.25 -8.17
N GLU A 26 -6.39 12.47 -7.38
CA GLU A 26 -6.28 12.55 -5.93
C GLU A 26 -5.99 11.18 -5.31
N VAL A 27 -4.97 11.11 -4.47
CA VAL A 27 -4.61 9.91 -3.73
C VAL A 27 -3.87 10.28 -2.44
N ALA A 28 -4.25 9.60 -1.35
CA ALA A 28 -3.65 9.75 -0.04
C ALA A 28 -3.46 8.38 0.62
N GLU A 29 -2.50 8.28 1.54
CA GLU A 29 -2.24 7.04 2.29
C GLU A 29 -3.46 6.57 3.08
N ASP A 30 -4.25 7.51 3.63
CA ASP A 30 -5.51 7.20 4.34
C ASP A 30 -6.49 6.39 3.48
N TYR A 31 -6.63 6.76 2.20
CA TYR A 31 -7.48 6.03 1.27
C TYR A 31 -7.01 4.59 1.10
N ILE A 32 -5.69 4.38 1.00
CA ILE A 32 -5.08 3.05 0.89
C ILE A 32 -5.27 2.27 2.19
N GLY A 33 -5.08 2.91 3.34
CA GLY A 33 -5.28 2.34 4.67
C GLY A 33 -6.70 1.79 4.88
N VAL A 34 -7.73 2.50 4.40
CA VAL A 34 -9.12 1.99 4.42
C VAL A 34 -9.27 0.70 3.61
N GLN A 35 -8.63 0.60 2.44
CA GLN A 35 -8.67 -0.62 1.63
C GLN A 35 -7.89 -1.77 2.27
N LEU A 36 -6.75 -1.49 2.90
CA LEU A 36 -5.99 -2.49 3.66
C LEU A 36 -6.79 -3.02 4.85
N ALA A 37 -7.47 -2.15 5.60
CA ALA A 37 -8.31 -2.53 6.73
C ALA A 37 -9.49 -3.43 6.30
N ARG A 38 -10.11 -3.16 5.14
CA ARG A 38 -11.13 -4.05 4.56
C ARG A 38 -10.59 -5.46 4.33
N ARG A 39 -9.34 -5.55 3.90
CA ARG A 39 -8.63 -6.81 3.71
C ARG A 39 -8.40 -7.56 5.00
N GLN A 40 -8.64 -7.00 6.19
CA GLN A 40 -8.51 -7.67 7.48
C GLN A 40 -9.87 -8.13 8.03
N MET A 41 -10.98 -7.71 7.41
CA MET A 41 -12.33 -8.06 7.82
C MET A 41 -12.82 -9.33 7.09
N GLY A 42 -13.08 -10.41 7.83
CA GLY A 42 -13.61 -11.66 7.27
C GLY A 42 -13.66 -12.80 8.30
N HIS A 43 -14.70 -13.62 8.24
CA HIS A 43 -14.87 -14.77 9.13
C HIS A 43 -13.75 -15.80 8.89
N GLY A 44 -13.14 -16.33 9.96
CA GLY A 44 -11.99 -17.26 9.86
C GLY A 44 -10.60 -16.60 9.83
N ARG A 45 -10.49 -15.27 9.92
CA ARG A 45 -9.19 -14.59 10.03
C ARG A 45 -8.64 -14.65 11.47
N GLY A 46 -7.38 -15.08 11.60
CA GLY A 46 -6.72 -15.33 12.89
C GLY A 46 -6.45 -14.08 13.71
N GLY A 47 -6.06 -14.27 14.98
CA GLY A 47 -5.88 -13.18 15.96
C GLY A 47 -4.89 -12.09 15.54
N ARG A 48 -3.86 -12.45 14.77
CA ARG A 48 -2.81 -11.52 14.30
C ARG A 48 -3.35 -10.37 13.45
N MET A 49 -4.30 -10.65 12.55
CA MET A 49 -4.95 -9.64 11.70
C MET A 49 -5.89 -8.69 12.48
N LYS A 50 -6.22 -8.98 13.75
CA LYS A 50 -7.01 -8.07 14.59
C LYS A 50 -6.14 -7.00 15.28
N ILE A 51 -4.83 -7.21 15.33
CA ILE A 51 -3.89 -6.40 16.12
C ILE A 51 -2.98 -5.60 15.18
N GLU A 52 -2.52 -6.21 14.09
CA GLU A 52 -1.68 -5.54 13.11
C GLU A 52 -2.53 -4.73 12.13
N LYS A 53 -2.46 -3.39 12.24
CA LYS A 53 -2.93 -2.49 11.18
C LYS A 53 -1.83 -2.32 10.13
N ASP A 54 -2.05 -2.85 8.93
CA ASP A 54 -1.15 -2.62 7.80
C ASP A 54 -1.28 -1.15 7.36
N TRP A 55 -0.15 -0.53 7.05
CA TRP A 55 -0.09 0.84 6.52
C TRP A 55 0.81 0.86 5.29
N ALA A 56 0.32 1.48 4.22
CA ALA A 56 1.11 1.69 3.01
C ALA A 56 1.60 3.14 2.97
N GLU A 57 2.92 3.30 2.89
CA GLU A 57 3.59 4.58 2.65
C GLU A 57 3.72 4.83 1.15
N ILE A 58 3.35 6.03 0.68
CA ILE A 58 3.60 6.47 -0.69
C ILE A 58 4.99 7.10 -0.75
N TRP A 59 5.91 6.45 -1.45
CA TRP A 59 7.32 6.85 -1.52
C TRP A 59 7.66 7.72 -2.73
N CYS A 60 6.92 7.60 -3.83
CA CYS A 60 7.12 8.42 -5.02
C CYS A 60 5.85 8.49 -5.90
N GLY A 61 5.87 9.34 -6.93
CA GLY A 61 4.79 9.46 -7.92
C GLY A 61 3.59 10.31 -7.48
N VAL A 62 3.57 10.78 -6.23
CA VAL A 62 2.51 11.62 -5.66
C VAL A 62 3.13 12.82 -4.96
N ARG A 63 2.53 14.00 -5.11
CA ARG A 63 2.91 15.22 -4.39
C ARG A 63 1.67 16.05 -4.12
N TYR A 64 1.57 16.61 -2.90
CA TYR A 64 0.42 17.39 -2.46
C TYR A 64 -0.93 16.67 -2.67
N GLY A 65 -0.95 15.36 -2.43
CA GLY A 65 -2.16 14.53 -2.56
C GLY A 65 -2.59 14.22 -3.99
N GLN A 66 -1.76 14.53 -5.00
CA GLN A 66 -2.07 14.28 -6.40
C GLN A 66 -0.96 13.49 -7.10
N THR A 67 -1.36 12.61 -8.03
CA THR A 67 -0.43 11.86 -8.87
C THR A 67 0.31 12.78 -9.84
N LEU A 68 1.57 12.46 -10.12
CA LEU A 68 2.44 13.24 -11.00
C LEU A 68 2.54 12.68 -12.43
N GLY A 69 1.92 11.53 -12.71
CA GLY A 69 2.10 10.83 -13.99
C GLY A 69 3.33 9.91 -14.03
N ALA A 70 4.27 10.09 -13.10
CA ALA A 70 5.38 9.18 -12.88
C ALA A 70 4.92 7.90 -12.13
N PRO A 71 5.71 6.80 -12.17
CA PRO A 71 5.41 5.61 -11.38
C PRO A 71 5.23 5.91 -9.89
N ILE A 72 4.22 5.28 -9.29
CA ILE A 72 3.91 5.39 -7.87
C ILE A 72 4.55 4.22 -7.13
N GLY A 73 5.38 4.53 -6.15
CA GLY A 73 6.02 3.55 -5.26
C GLY A 73 5.27 3.46 -3.93
N LEU A 74 4.98 2.24 -3.50
CA LEU A 74 4.30 1.93 -2.25
C LEU A 74 5.17 0.98 -1.42
N ILE A 75 5.26 1.24 -0.11
CA ILE A 75 5.91 0.34 0.84
C ILE A 75 4.94 0.01 1.98
N VAL A 76 4.83 -1.27 2.32
CA VAL A 76 4.14 -1.75 3.52
C VAL A 76 5.18 -2.43 4.40
N ARG A 77 5.43 -1.91 5.60
CA ARG A 77 6.41 -2.50 6.51
C ARG A 77 5.82 -3.67 7.28
N ASN A 78 6.56 -4.77 7.37
CA ASN A 78 6.22 -5.86 8.27
C ASN A 78 6.60 -5.48 9.71
N LYS A 79 5.70 -5.70 10.67
CA LYS A 79 5.90 -5.31 12.07
C LYS A 79 6.75 -6.30 12.87
N ASP A 80 6.92 -7.50 12.35
CA ASP A 80 7.65 -8.61 12.95
C ASP A 80 9.04 -8.85 12.35
N TRP A 81 9.55 -7.92 11.53
CA TRP A 81 10.94 -7.92 11.07
C TRP A 81 11.90 -7.39 12.14
#